data_AF-A0A943JXN1-F1
#
_entry.id   AF-A0A943JXN1-F1
#
_cell.length_a   1.000
_cell.length_b   1.000
_cell.length_c   1.000
_cell.angle_alpha   90.00
_cell.angle_beta   90.00
_cell.angle_gamma   90.00
#
_symmetry.space_group_name_H-M   'P 1'
#
loop_
_entity.id
_entity.type
_entity.pdbx_description
1 polymer ?
#
loop_
_entity_poly.entity_id
_entity_poly.type
_entity_poly.pdbx_seq_one_letter_code
_entity_poly.pdbx_strand_id
1 'polypeptide(L)'
;NLCTLVNRKLKKVKYNKELKNTSNSYDKNGIMSLDHGSPYYEPQNITSNKNKDEFYLSIPEEKLDSILKLDKNFISRDDKYFDKINIEELGNEMKISNFSEVVEKHRNIIADEFLESANRREIIFNGKKFGIKSISMNRVTEEENSYLNIDFYTTDYFTHKVMKSVYKEIKEQYIKFDENLKEKLNDYYPFMTSLGINTLVILDKYSYDKQIVFCRRSKRVSNMNGESKWHVSMNGGVSVTDLDGYSINLNKAVKRGMYEELGIKENDIKKSAFGDLFLVTDNFEIGLTNIVILNRNFEELKKCYNTAQDGEFETDDIKSIVLNNPDTSKEIEENSKAIYGYSARKGGSLEKFGIDWTNSEEVEYARKERLKYHEKLKIKRLEIENKVKSFKEQGLSDKDIANIIVEIRNNDRIKSYIDSNNLEGLKSMKERNLLRYGREEGPTSEQLFKKYGSWEEVIYSSTKTSIAMDILTGLYNKIN
;
A
#
# COMPACT_ATOMS: atom_id res chain seq x y z
N ASN A 1 -10.30 -30.24 -6.07
CA ASN A 1 -10.27 -29.07 -6.97
C ASN A 1 -11.61 -28.34 -7.12
N LEU A 2 -12.79 -29.00 -7.12
CA LEU A 2 -14.09 -28.30 -7.20
C LEU A 2 -14.44 -27.50 -5.92
N CYS A 3 -14.27 -28.08 -4.72
CA CYS A 3 -14.60 -27.41 -3.45
C CYS A 3 -13.80 -26.13 -3.21
N THR A 4 -12.55 -26.07 -3.67
CA THR A 4 -11.69 -24.88 -3.54
C THR A 4 -12.19 -23.74 -4.43
N LEU A 5 -12.67 -24.06 -5.63
CA LEU A 5 -13.23 -23.10 -6.58
C LEU A 5 -14.55 -22.51 -6.07
N VAL A 6 -15.44 -23.37 -5.55
CA VAL A 6 -16.74 -22.97 -4.98
C VAL A 6 -16.54 -22.10 -3.74
N ASN A 7 -15.62 -22.46 -2.84
CA ASN A 7 -15.31 -21.63 -1.66
C ASN A 7 -14.70 -20.27 -2.03
N ARG A 8 -13.89 -20.20 -3.10
CA ARG A 8 -13.34 -18.93 -3.60
C ARG A 8 -14.43 -18.06 -4.20
N LYS A 9 -15.36 -18.63 -4.98
CA LYS A 9 -16.55 -17.93 -5.51
C LYS A 9 -17.44 -17.41 -4.38
N LEU A 10 -17.78 -18.23 -3.39
CA LEU A 10 -18.62 -17.80 -2.25
C LEU A 10 -17.98 -16.68 -1.43
N LYS A 11 -16.67 -16.74 -1.18
CA LYS A 11 -15.95 -15.63 -0.53
C LYS A 11 -15.99 -14.37 -1.37
N LYS A 12 -15.75 -14.46 -2.69
CA LYS A 12 -15.80 -13.31 -3.62
C LYS A 12 -17.18 -12.65 -3.63
N VAL A 13 -18.26 -13.44 -3.69
CA VAL A 13 -19.64 -12.93 -3.62
C VAL A 13 -19.92 -12.23 -2.28
N LYS A 14 -19.49 -12.81 -1.16
CA LYS A 14 -19.64 -12.20 0.17
C LYS A 14 -18.90 -10.86 0.26
N TYR A 15 -17.63 -10.82 -0.17
CA TYR A 15 -16.85 -9.58 -0.21
C TYR A 15 -17.47 -8.53 -1.13
N ASN A 16 -17.95 -8.91 -2.31
CA ASN A 16 -18.63 -8.00 -3.23
C ASN A 16 -19.89 -7.38 -2.60
N LYS A 17 -20.62 -8.16 -1.79
CA LYS A 17 -21.81 -7.67 -1.07
C LYS A 17 -21.45 -6.71 0.07
N GLU A 18 -20.39 -7.00 0.82
CA GLU A 18 -19.87 -6.12 1.87
C GLU A 18 -19.30 -4.82 1.29
N LEU A 19 -18.55 -4.90 0.18
CA LEU A 19 -17.99 -3.76 -0.54
C LEU A 19 -19.08 -2.84 -1.10
N LYS A 20 -20.15 -3.41 -1.69
CA LYS A 20 -21.30 -2.61 -2.18
C LYS A 20 -21.98 -1.81 -1.05
N ASN A 21 -22.01 -2.36 0.16
CA ASN A 21 -22.57 -1.66 1.31
C ASN A 21 -21.66 -0.53 1.82
N THR A 22 -20.35 -0.59 1.53
CA THR A 22 -19.37 0.46 1.87
C THR A 22 -19.09 1.45 0.73
N SER A 23 -19.31 1.06 -0.54
CA SER A 23 -19.01 1.87 -1.72
C SER A 23 -20.07 2.93 -2.04
N ASN A 24 -21.24 2.86 -1.39
CA ASN A 24 -22.35 3.79 -1.58
C ASN A 24 -22.20 5.11 -0.79
N SER A 25 -21.09 5.31 -0.09
CA SER A 25 -20.80 6.58 0.56
C SER A 25 -19.84 7.40 -0.30
N TYR A 26 -20.30 8.55 -0.78
CA TYR A 26 -19.41 9.70 -0.93
C TYR A 26 -18.68 9.85 0.41
N ASP A 27 -17.36 9.61 0.41
CA ASP A 27 -16.61 9.78 1.64
C ASP A 27 -16.50 11.29 1.90
N LYS A 28 -16.79 11.71 3.14
CA LYS A 28 -16.68 13.12 3.58
C LYS A 28 -15.24 13.67 3.47
N ASN A 29 -14.30 12.83 3.03
CA ASN A 29 -12.88 13.09 2.89
C ASN A 29 -12.44 13.40 1.44
N GLY A 30 -13.38 13.65 0.52
CA GLY A 30 -13.06 14.09 -0.85
C GLY A 30 -12.59 12.98 -1.80
N ILE A 31 -12.89 11.71 -1.50
CA ILE A 31 -12.56 10.55 -2.34
C ILE A 31 -13.84 9.87 -2.81
N MET A 32 -13.91 9.58 -4.11
CA MET A 32 -15.01 8.84 -4.74
C MET A 32 -14.47 7.55 -5.36
N SER A 33 -14.97 6.39 -4.93
CA SER A 33 -14.63 5.12 -5.57
C SER A 33 -15.29 5.00 -6.94
N LEU A 34 -14.52 4.64 -7.97
CA LEU A 34 -14.99 4.47 -9.35
C LEU A 34 -15.30 3.00 -9.63
N ASP A 35 -14.35 2.09 -9.41
CA ASP A 35 -14.51 0.64 -9.56
C ASP A 35 -13.57 -0.16 -8.63
N HIS A 36 -13.86 -1.46 -8.49
CA HIS A 36 -13.14 -2.42 -7.67
C HIS A 36 -12.70 -3.64 -8.49
N GLY A 37 -11.40 -3.97 -8.45
CA GLY A 37 -10.85 -5.17 -9.10
C GLY A 37 -11.25 -6.49 -8.43
N SER A 38 -11.69 -6.45 -7.17
CA SER A 38 -12.21 -7.53 -6.31
C SER A 38 -11.74 -8.98 -6.58
N PRO A 39 -10.66 -9.47 -5.93
CA PRO A 39 -9.82 -8.73 -4.98
C PRO A 39 -8.81 -7.80 -5.69
N TYR A 40 -8.48 -8.08 -6.94
CA TYR A 40 -7.52 -7.34 -7.75
C TYR A 40 -7.89 -7.49 -9.22
N TYR A 41 -7.55 -6.50 -10.04
CA TYR A 41 -7.51 -6.70 -11.48
C TYR A 41 -6.40 -7.72 -11.81
N GLU A 42 -6.75 -8.75 -12.56
CA GLU A 42 -5.73 -9.65 -13.11
C GLU A 42 -4.86 -8.85 -14.10
N PRO A 43 -3.52 -9.05 -14.13
CA PRO A 43 -2.63 -8.23 -14.95
C PRO A 43 -3.02 -8.15 -16.43
N GLN A 44 -3.50 -9.26 -16.99
CA GLN A 44 -3.98 -9.36 -18.38
C GLN A 44 -5.32 -8.65 -18.64
N ASN A 45 -6.03 -8.27 -17.58
CA ASN A 45 -7.31 -7.56 -17.67
C ASN A 45 -7.15 -6.04 -17.52
N ILE A 46 -5.91 -5.55 -17.40
CA ILE A 46 -5.60 -4.12 -17.41
C ILE A 46 -4.93 -3.79 -18.74
N THR A 47 -5.56 -2.91 -19.51
CA THR A 47 -5.00 -2.39 -20.75
C THR A 47 -4.78 -0.88 -20.63
N SER A 48 -3.60 -0.44 -21.03
CA SER A 48 -3.14 0.95 -20.89
C SER A 48 -2.47 1.41 -22.18
N ASN A 49 -3.23 2.11 -23.02
CA ASN A 49 -2.81 2.49 -24.36
C ASN A 49 -2.39 3.96 -24.40
N LYS A 50 -1.33 4.28 -25.15
CA LYS A 50 -1.03 5.67 -25.47
C LYS A 50 -1.69 6.04 -26.80
N ASN A 51 -2.63 6.98 -26.75
CA ASN A 51 -3.21 7.58 -27.95
C ASN A 51 -2.25 8.61 -28.57
N LYS A 52 -2.56 8.98 -29.81
CA LYS A 52 -1.85 10.05 -30.53
C LYS A 52 -2.30 11.44 -30.10
N ASP A 53 -3.35 11.53 -29.30
CA ASP A 53 -3.93 12.77 -28.82
C ASP A 53 -2.94 13.55 -27.97
N GLU A 54 -2.96 14.87 -28.15
CA GLU A 54 -2.13 15.81 -27.42
C GLU A 54 -2.97 16.98 -26.92
N PHE A 55 -2.73 17.39 -25.68
CA PHE A 55 -3.36 18.55 -25.07
C PHE A 55 -2.30 19.40 -24.39
N TYR A 56 -2.05 20.57 -24.95
CA TYR A 56 -1.09 21.54 -24.44
C TYR A 56 -1.72 22.92 -24.42
N LEU A 57 -1.40 23.68 -23.38
CA LEU A 57 -1.64 25.10 -23.29
C LEU A 57 -0.28 25.80 -23.35
N SER A 58 -0.15 26.72 -24.28
CA SER A 58 1.00 27.58 -24.42
C SER A 58 1.03 28.62 -23.30
N ILE A 59 2.23 28.95 -22.87
CA ILE A 59 2.47 30.08 -21.96
C ILE A 59 2.31 31.38 -22.77
N PRO A 60 1.61 32.41 -22.25
CA PRO A 60 1.48 33.69 -22.92
C PRO A 60 2.83 34.27 -23.38
N GLU A 61 2.90 34.75 -24.62
CA GLU A 61 4.14 35.11 -25.31
C GLU A 61 5.05 36.04 -24.49
N GLU A 62 4.48 37.12 -23.94
CA GLU A 62 5.21 38.10 -23.12
C GLU A 62 5.87 37.46 -21.87
N LYS A 63 5.19 36.48 -21.26
CA LYS A 63 5.67 35.77 -20.07
C LYS A 63 6.69 34.71 -20.46
N LEU A 64 6.48 34.00 -21.56
CA LEU A 64 7.41 33.02 -22.09
C LEU A 64 8.74 33.68 -22.47
N ASP A 65 8.72 34.82 -23.15
CA ASP A 65 9.91 35.59 -23.48
C ASP A 65 10.70 36.01 -22.24
N SER A 66 9.99 36.39 -21.19
CA SER A 66 10.60 36.76 -19.90
C SER A 66 11.23 35.55 -19.20
N ILE A 67 10.57 34.38 -19.25
CA ILE A 67 11.09 33.12 -18.73
C ILE A 67 12.35 32.69 -19.51
N LEU A 68 12.31 32.71 -20.85
CA LEU A 68 13.43 32.28 -21.70
C LEU A 68 14.69 33.16 -21.57
N LYS A 69 14.52 34.44 -21.18
CA LYS A 69 15.65 35.31 -20.81
C LYS A 69 16.36 34.84 -19.54
N LEU A 70 15.61 34.23 -18.60
CA LEU A 70 16.12 33.73 -17.32
C LEU A 70 16.61 32.28 -17.43
N ASP A 71 15.90 31.44 -18.18
CA ASP A 71 16.25 30.06 -18.47
C ASP A 71 16.07 29.74 -19.97
N LYS A 72 17.19 29.77 -20.70
CA LYS A 72 17.22 29.53 -22.15
C LYS A 72 16.84 28.10 -22.55
N ASN A 73 16.86 27.15 -21.61
CA ASN A 73 16.56 25.75 -21.88
C ASN A 73 15.10 25.40 -21.54
N PHE A 74 14.31 26.38 -21.09
CA PHE A 74 12.91 26.16 -20.77
C PHE A 74 12.13 25.72 -22.01
N ILE A 75 11.34 24.66 -21.87
CA ILE A 75 10.58 24.07 -22.98
C ILE A 75 9.12 24.54 -22.89
N SER A 76 8.65 25.23 -23.92
CA SER A 76 7.23 25.52 -24.12
C SER A 76 6.68 24.75 -25.32
N ARG A 77 5.35 24.65 -25.42
CA ARG A 77 4.64 23.99 -26.50
C ARG A 77 3.49 24.87 -26.95
N ASP A 78 3.19 24.80 -28.24
CA ASP A 78 2.03 25.49 -28.80
C ASP A 78 0.74 24.83 -28.35
N ASP A 79 -0.33 25.62 -28.38
CA ASP A 79 -1.68 25.15 -28.07
C ASP A 79 -2.05 23.93 -28.92
N LYS A 80 -2.50 22.87 -28.25
CA LYS A 80 -3.14 21.71 -28.87
C LYS A 80 -4.34 21.32 -28.06
N TYR A 81 -5.46 21.05 -28.73
CA TYR A 81 -6.75 20.78 -28.11
C TYR A 81 -7.30 19.43 -28.53
N PHE A 82 -6.48 18.37 -28.47
CA PHE A 82 -6.83 17.05 -29.00
C PHE A 82 -7.08 17.13 -30.52
N ASP A 83 -8.28 16.76 -30.97
CA ASP A 83 -8.78 16.88 -32.35
C ASP A 83 -9.63 18.15 -32.57
N LYS A 84 -9.76 19.02 -31.55
CA LYS A 84 -10.59 20.22 -31.59
C LYS A 84 -9.85 21.41 -32.20
N ILE A 85 -10.63 22.36 -32.72
CA ILE A 85 -10.09 23.59 -33.32
C ILE A 85 -9.63 24.57 -32.23
N ASN A 86 -10.35 24.63 -31.11
CA ASN A 86 -10.07 25.57 -30.03
C ASN A 86 -10.52 25.02 -28.65
N ILE A 87 -10.17 25.75 -27.59
CA ILE A 87 -10.53 25.41 -26.21
C ILE A 87 -12.04 25.52 -25.92
N GLU A 88 -12.77 26.37 -26.64
CA GLU A 88 -14.20 26.59 -26.44
C GLU A 88 -15.02 25.33 -26.80
N GLU A 89 -14.61 24.61 -27.85
CA GLU A 89 -15.22 23.32 -28.22
C GLU A 89 -15.15 22.29 -27.08
N LEU A 90 -14.05 22.27 -26.31
CA LEU A 90 -13.94 21.40 -25.12
C LEU A 90 -14.93 21.82 -24.02
N GLY A 91 -15.10 23.13 -23.82
CA GLY A 91 -16.10 23.68 -22.89
C GLY A 91 -17.53 23.27 -23.27
N ASN A 92 -17.85 23.34 -24.57
CA ASN A 92 -19.15 22.93 -25.09
C ASN A 92 -19.42 21.43 -24.89
N GLU A 93 -18.41 20.57 -25.12
CA GLU A 93 -18.52 19.12 -24.90
C GLU A 93 -18.78 18.80 -23.41
N MET A 94 -18.07 19.46 -22.51
CA MET A 94 -18.26 19.35 -21.06
C MET A 94 -19.50 20.08 -20.52
N LYS A 95 -20.17 20.90 -21.35
CA LYS A 95 -21.28 21.78 -20.96
C LYS A 95 -20.91 22.80 -19.87
N ILE A 96 -19.70 23.35 -19.96
CA ILE A 96 -19.19 24.40 -19.08
C ILE A 96 -19.19 25.72 -19.84
N SER A 97 -20.09 26.63 -19.47
CA SER A 97 -20.11 28.00 -20.03
C SER A 97 -18.88 28.79 -19.59
N ASN A 98 -18.42 29.70 -20.47
CA ASN A 98 -17.26 30.57 -20.27
C ASN A 98 -15.95 29.81 -20.02
N PHE A 99 -15.86 28.53 -20.42
CA PHE A 99 -14.69 27.70 -20.18
C PHE A 99 -13.40 28.32 -20.75
N SER A 100 -13.45 28.86 -21.97
CA SER A 100 -12.32 29.56 -22.61
C SER A 100 -11.79 30.73 -21.76
N GLU A 101 -12.69 31.58 -21.27
CA GLU A 101 -12.33 32.75 -20.44
C GLU A 101 -11.66 32.33 -19.12
N VAL A 102 -12.20 31.28 -18.47
CA VAL A 102 -11.64 30.74 -17.24
C VAL A 102 -10.27 30.10 -17.49
N VAL A 103 -10.11 29.37 -18.60
CA VAL A 103 -8.80 28.82 -19.00
C VAL A 103 -7.79 29.93 -19.22
N GLU A 104 -8.12 31.00 -19.94
CA GLU A 104 -7.21 32.12 -20.17
C GLU A 104 -6.82 32.84 -18.88
N LYS A 105 -7.77 33.05 -17.97
CA LYS A 105 -7.50 33.60 -16.64
C LYS A 105 -6.46 32.77 -15.89
N HIS A 106 -6.66 31.45 -15.81
CA HIS A 106 -5.75 30.56 -15.08
C HIS A 106 -4.44 30.29 -15.81
N ARG A 107 -4.44 30.35 -17.14
CA ARG A 107 -3.23 30.33 -17.98
C ARG A 107 -2.28 31.47 -17.56
N ASN A 108 -2.81 32.68 -17.39
CA ASN A 108 -2.03 33.83 -16.91
C ASN A 108 -1.55 33.65 -15.47
N ILE A 109 -2.42 33.20 -14.55
CA ILE A 109 -2.04 32.97 -13.14
C ILE A 109 -0.86 32.00 -13.04
N ILE A 110 -0.92 30.86 -13.72
CA ILE A 110 0.15 29.86 -13.67
C ILE A 110 1.41 30.35 -14.42
N ALA A 111 1.27 31.13 -15.49
CA ALA A 111 2.41 31.73 -16.17
C ALA A 111 3.16 32.71 -15.25
N ASP A 112 2.42 33.51 -14.48
CA ASP A 112 3.00 34.39 -13.46
C ASP A 112 3.72 33.58 -12.37
N GLU A 113 3.15 32.48 -11.88
CA GLU A 113 3.84 31.59 -10.93
C GLU A 113 5.20 31.09 -11.46
N PHE A 114 5.25 30.68 -12.73
CA PHE A 114 6.48 30.20 -13.37
C PHE A 114 7.51 31.33 -13.50
N LEU A 115 7.08 32.51 -13.93
CA LEU A 115 7.94 33.68 -14.07
C LEU A 115 8.48 34.15 -12.71
N GLU A 116 7.66 34.17 -11.67
CA GLU A 116 8.10 34.50 -10.32
C GLU A 116 9.14 33.50 -9.80
N SER A 117 8.92 32.21 -10.02
CA SER A 117 9.86 31.15 -9.64
C SER A 117 11.20 31.30 -10.39
N ALA A 118 11.14 31.60 -11.69
CA ALA A 118 12.31 31.90 -12.51
C ALA A 118 13.08 33.13 -11.98
N ASN A 119 12.37 34.19 -11.60
CA ASN A 119 12.97 35.40 -11.03
C ASN A 119 13.66 35.13 -9.69
N ARG A 120 13.10 34.22 -8.87
CA ARG A 120 13.72 33.73 -7.63
C ARG A 120 14.89 32.77 -7.88
N ARG A 121 15.22 32.46 -9.14
CA ARG A 121 16.23 31.48 -9.57
C ARG A 121 15.95 30.06 -9.05
N GLU A 122 14.67 29.74 -8.87
CA GLU A 122 14.21 28.39 -8.60
C GLU A 122 14.27 27.56 -9.90
N ILE A 123 14.45 26.25 -9.77
CA ILE A 123 14.41 25.35 -10.91
C ILE A 123 12.97 25.25 -11.40
N ILE A 124 12.71 25.76 -12.60
CA ILE A 124 11.43 25.62 -13.29
C ILE A 124 11.54 24.52 -14.35
N PHE A 125 10.46 23.78 -14.57
CA PHE A 125 10.42 22.73 -15.59
C PHE A 125 9.01 22.60 -16.17
N ASN A 126 8.93 22.30 -17.47
CA ASN A 126 7.66 21.98 -18.15
C ASN A 126 7.77 20.64 -18.89
N GLY A 127 7.98 19.59 -18.11
CA GLY A 127 8.16 18.23 -18.60
C GLY A 127 6.88 17.64 -19.19
N LYS A 128 7.03 16.72 -20.16
CA LYS A 128 5.90 15.95 -20.70
C LYS A 128 5.27 15.07 -19.62
N LYS A 129 3.96 14.92 -19.68
CA LYS A 129 3.12 14.11 -18.80
C LYS A 129 2.11 13.31 -19.62
N PHE A 130 1.44 12.37 -18.97
CA PHE A 130 0.28 11.69 -19.52
C PHE A 130 -0.98 12.10 -18.78
N GLY A 131 -2.02 12.47 -19.52
CA GLY A 131 -3.39 12.54 -19.03
C GLY A 131 -4.20 11.34 -19.51
N ILE A 132 -5.41 11.19 -19.02
CA ILE A 132 -6.32 10.08 -19.32
C ILE A 132 -7.45 10.60 -20.21
N LYS A 133 -7.55 10.05 -21.42
CA LYS A 133 -8.58 10.38 -22.41
C LYS A 133 -9.88 9.63 -22.11
N SER A 134 -9.78 8.38 -21.68
CA SER A 134 -10.94 7.55 -21.37
C SER A 134 -10.58 6.48 -20.34
N ILE A 135 -11.59 6.07 -19.57
CA ILE A 135 -11.56 4.93 -18.67
C ILE A 135 -12.80 4.07 -18.96
N SER A 136 -12.59 2.78 -19.17
CA SER A 136 -13.66 1.80 -19.36
C SER A 136 -13.51 0.68 -18.34
N MET A 137 -14.59 0.42 -17.58
CA MET A 137 -14.64 -0.56 -16.51
C MET A 137 -15.73 -1.59 -16.85
N ASN A 138 -15.37 -2.86 -17.02
CA ASN A 138 -16.29 -3.90 -17.45
C ASN A 138 -16.23 -5.14 -16.54
N ARG A 139 -17.35 -5.87 -16.42
CA ARG A 139 -17.42 -7.17 -15.72
C ARG A 139 -17.99 -8.23 -16.65
N VAL A 140 -17.29 -9.35 -16.81
CA VAL A 140 -17.79 -10.49 -17.61
C VAL A 140 -18.64 -11.42 -16.72
N THR A 141 -19.83 -11.76 -17.19
CA THR A 141 -20.98 -12.29 -16.42
C THR A 141 -20.79 -13.69 -15.83
N GLU A 142 -19.92 -14.54 -16.38
CA GLU A 142 -19.77 -15.93 -15.90
C GLU A 142 -18.75 -16.10 -14.75
N GLU A 143 -17.75 -15.21 -14.69
CA GLU A 143 -16.66 -15.26 -13.70
C GLU A 143 -16.53 -14.00 -12.82
N GLU A 144 -17.31 -12.95 -13.12
CA GLU A 144 -17.20 -11.63 -12.52
C GLU A 144 -15.76 -11.07 -12.55
N ASN A 145 -15.02 -11.34 -13.62
CA ASN A 145 -13.67 -10.79 -13.78
C ASN A 145 -13.78 -9.31 -14.15
N SER A 146 -13.11 -8.45 -13.39
CA SER A 146 -13.02 -7.01 -13.66
C SER A 146 -11.98 -6.73 -14.74
N TYR A 147 -12.35 -5.88 -15.70
CA TYR A 147 -11.50 -5.38 -16.78
C TYR A 147 -11.40 -3.86 -16.71
N LEU A 148 -10.20 -3.35 -16.87
CA LEU A 148 -9.89 -1.92 -16.83
C LEU A 148 -9.11 -1.53 -18.09
N ASN A 149 -9.72 -0.69 -18.94
CA ASN A 149 -9.02 -0.06 -20.05
C ASN A 149 -8.82 1.43 -19.75
N ILE A 150 -7.60 1.91 -19.94
CA ILE A 150 -7.22 3.31 -19.77
C ILE A 150 -6.51 3.77 -21.05
N ASP A 151 -7.08 4.75 -21.73
CA ASP A 151 -6.42 5.38 -22.87
C ASP A 151 -5.83 6.72 -22.45
N PHE A 152 -4.56 6.94 -22.74
CA PHE A 152 -3.80 8.11 -22.31
C PHE A 152 -3.55 9.07 -23.47
N TYR A 153 -3.54 10.37 -23.18
CA TYR A 153 -3.08 11.42 -24.10
C TYR A 153 -1.79 12.06 -23.57
N THR A 154 -1.04 12.74 -24.45
CA THR A 154 0.18 13.45 -24.04
C THR A 154 -0.14 14.89 -23.65
N THR A 155 0.42 15.36 -22.54
CA THR A 155 0.29 16.74 -22.05
C THR A 155 1.59 17.18 -21.36
N ASP A 156 1.59 18.29 -20.63
CA ASP A 156 2.74 18.77 -19.88
C ASP A 156 2.40 19.38 -18.51
N TYR A 157 3.44 19.74 -17.76
CA TYR A 157 3.29 20.21 -16.39
C TYR A 157 2.58 21.55 -16.29
N PHE A 158 2.81 22.47 -17.23
CA PHE A 158 2.10 23.74 -17.29
C PHE A 158 0.60 23.53 -17.52
N THR A 159 0.24 22.76 -18.54
CA THR A 159 -1.17 22.41 -18.84
C THR A 159 -1.85 21.75 -17.64
N HIS A 160 -1.18 20.79 -17.01
CA HIS A 160 -1.66 20.15 -15.78
C HIS A 160 -1.95 21.14 -14.65
N LYS A 161 -1.05 22.10 -14.40
CA LYS A 161 -1.26 23.14 -13.37
C LYS A 161 -2.43 24.05 -13.72
N VAL A 162 -2.52 24.51 -14.98
CA VAL A 162 -3.62 25.36 -15.44
C VAL A 162 -4.96 24.65 -15.25
N MET A 163 -5.09 23.42 -15.74
CA MET A 163 -6.36 22.69 -15.67
C MET A 163 -6.78 22.33 -14.25
N LYS A 164 -5.83 22.04 -13.35
CA LYS A 164 -6.13 21.90 -11.92
C LYS A 164 -6.66 23.20 -11.32
N SER A 165 -6.11 24.34 -11.71
CA SER A 165 -6.54 25.65 -11.22
C SER A 165 -7.93 26.02 -11.76
N VAL A 166 -8.17 25.80 -13.05
CA VAL A 166 -9.49 25.94 -13.70
C VAL A 166 -10.52 25.07 -12.99
N TYR A 167 -10.22 23.79 -12.78
CA TYR A 167 -11.11 22.85 -12.10
C TYR A 167 -11.54 23.38 -10.72
N LYS A 168 -10.60 23.86 -9.91
CA LYS A 168 -10.89 24.38 -8.57
C LYS A 168 -11.87 25.55 -8.58
N GLU A 169 -11.80 26.41 -9.61
CA GLU A 169 -12.74 27.54 -9.75
C GLU A 169 -14.15 27.07 -10.14
N ILE A 170 -14.25 26.08 -11.02
CA ILE A 170 -15.54 25.72 -11.63
C ILE A 170 -16.26 24.55 -10.95
N LYS A 171 -15.56 23.75 -10.11
CA LYS A 171 -16.07 22.46 -9.61
C LYS A 171 -17.44 22.58 -8.93
N GLU A 172 -17.62 23.58 -8.07
CA GLU A 172 -18.86 23.78 -7.30
C GLU A 172 -20.05 24.16 -8.18
N GLN A 173 -19.79 24.80 -9.32
CA GLN A 173 -20.84 25.28 -10.21
C GLN A 173 -21.27 24.22 -11.23
N TYR A 174 -20.34 23.44 -11.77
CA TYR A 174 -20.61 22.57 -12.92
C TYR A 174 -20.53 21.08 -12.64
N ILE A 175 -19.81 20.65 -11.59
CA ILE A 175 -19.51 19.23 -11.39
C ILE A 175 -20.22 18.73 -10.14
N LYS A 176 -21.13 17.77 -10.33
CA LYS A 176 -21.82 17.08 -9.24
C LYS A 176 -21.16 15.74 -8.98
N PHE A 177 -20.68 15.56 -7.75
CA PHE A 177 -20.08 14.30 -7.28
C PHE A 177 -21.17 13.34 -6.80
N ASP A 178 -21.88 12.74 -7.75
CA ASP A 178 -22.91 11.73 -7.50
C ASP A 178 -22.65 10.46 -8.33
N GLU A 179 -23.51 9.45 -8.21
CA GLU A 179 -23.35 8.18 -8.94
C GLU A 179 -23.32 8.36 -10.48
N ASN A 180 -23.99 9.38 -11.01
CA ASN A 180 -24.01 9.65 -12.45
C ASN A 180 -22.67 10.18 -12.97
N LEU A 181 -21.82 10.73 -12.10
CA LEU A 181 -20.49 11.18 -12.50
C LEU A 181 -19.65 10.01 -13.06
N LYS A 182 -19.88 8.78 -12.60
CA LYS A 182 -19.17 7.61 -13.13
C LYS A 182 -19.45 7.38 -14.61
N GLU A 183 -20.70 7.55 -15.02
CA GLU A 183 -21.13 7.38 -16.42
C GLU A 183 -20.63 8.50 -17.32
N LYS A 184 -20.45 9.71 -16.75
CA LYS A 184 -19.99 10.91 -17.46
C LYS A 184 -18.52 11.24 -17.21
N LEU A 185 -17.77 10.37 -16.53
CA LEU A 185 -16.40 10.65 -16.11
C LEU A 185 -15.53 11.03 -17.31
N ASN A 186 -15.73 10.30 -18.41
CA ASN A 186 -15.01 10.50 -19.65
C ASN A 186 -15.37 11.80 -20.37
N ASP A 187 -16.46 12.47 -20.04
CA ASP A 187 -16.78 13.81 -20.60
C ASP A 187 -15.80 14.86 -20.06
N TYR A 188 -15.26 14.65 -18.85
CA TYR A 188 -14.37 15.58 -18.14
C TYR A 188 -12.87 15.27 -18.34
N TYR A 189 -12.53 14.53 -19.40
CA TYR A 189 -11.15 14.13 -19.71
C TYR A 189 -10.12 15.29 -19.77
N PRO A 190 -10.46 16.55 -20.12
CA PRO A 190 -9.50 17.66 -20.08
C PRO A 190 -8.96 17.94 -18.66
N PHE A 191 -9.70 17.59 -17.62
CA PHE A 191 -9.24 17.71 -16.22
C PHE A 191 -8.41 16.51 -15.76
N MET A 192 -8.51 15.36 -16.43
CA MET A 192 -7.83 14.10 -16.07
C MET A 192 -6.36 14.09 -16.52
N THR A 193 -5.60 15.12 -16.14
CA THR A 193 -4.23 15.38 -16.61
C THR A 193 -3.13 14.52 -15.96
N SER A 194 -3.50 13.50 -15.20
CA SER A 194 -2.58 12.54 -14.57
C SER A 194 -3.30 11.28 -14.08
N LEU A 195 -2.55 10.17 -14.00
CA LEU A 195 -2.92 8.98 -13.22
C LEU A 195 -1.93 8.79 -12.06
N GLY A 196 -2.44 8.76 -10.83
CA GLY A 196 -1.67 8.43 -9.64
C GLY A 196 -1.74 6.93 -9.31
N ILE A 197 -0.61 6.33 -8.94
CA ILE A 197 -0.53 4.97 -8.43
C ILE A 197 -0.25 5.02 -6.93
N ASN A 198 -1.19 4.49 -6.16
CA ASN A 198 -1.14 4.52 -4.70
C ASN A 198 -0.81 3.12 -4.19
N THR A 199 0.45 2.88 -3.85
CA THR A 199 0.95 1.56 -3.48
C THR A 199 1.03 1.39 -1.97
N LEU A 200 0.39 0.33 -1.49
CA LEU A 200 0.52 -0.18 -0.13
C LEU A 200 1.53 -1.34 -0.10
N VAL A 201 2.57 -1.20 0.70
CA VAL A 201 3.62 -2.21 0.87
C VAL A 201 3.30 -3.08 2.08
N ILE A 202 3.33 -4.39 1.86
CA ILE A 202 3.23 -5.42 2.89
C ILE A 202 4.57 -6.13 2.99
N LEU A 203 5.15 -6.06 4.18
CA LEU A 203 6.35 -6.81 4.56
C LEU A 203 5.92 -8.21 4.97
N ASP A 204 6.39 -9.21 4.23
CA ASP A 204 6.03 -10.62 4.40
C ASP A 204 7.29 -11.50 4.33
N LYS A 205 8.36 -11.06 5.00
CA LYS A 205 9.53 -11.94 5.23
C LYS A 205 9.18 -13.12 6.10
N TYR A 206 8.22 -12.91 7.00
CA TYR A 206 7.76 -13.93 7.91
C TYR A 206 6.25 -13.86 7.95
N SER A 207 5.63 -14.85 7.31
CA SER A 207 4.19 -15.08 7.13
C SER A 207 3.25 -14.76 8.30
N TYR A 208 3.76 -14.73 9.53
CA TYR A 208 3.01 -14.51 10.77
C TYR A 208 3.20 -13.14 11.42
N ASP A 209 4.04 -12.30 10.83
CA ASP A 209 4.33 -10.93 11.27
C ASP A 209 4.29 -10.02 10.04
N LYS A 210 3.14 -10.06 9.36
CA LYS A 210 2.94 -9.20 8.19
C LYS A 210 2.78 -7.78 8.67
N GLN A 211 3.51 -6.86 8.08
CA GLN A 211 3.44 -5.45 8.45
C GLN A 211 3.05 -4.62 7.24
N ILE A 212 2.10 -3.70 7.42
CA ILE A 212 1.80 -2.68 6.42
C ILE A 212 2.70 -1.49 6.67
N VAL A 213 3.29 -0.93 5.62
CA VAL A 213 4.14 0.25 5.70
C VAL A 213 3.35 1.49 5.35
N PHE A 214 3.54 2.56 6.10
CA PHE A 214 3.05 3.90 5.81
C PHE A 214 4.24 4.86 5.74
N CYS A 215 4.14 5.84 4.86
CA CYS A 215 5.14 6.88 4.71
C CYS A 215 4.52 8.22 5.10
N ARG A 216 5.27 9.03 5.85
CA ARG A 216 4.86 10.40 6.17
C ARG A 216 5.32 11.31 5.05
N ARG A 217 4.40 11.79 4.22
CA ARG A 217 4.74 12.69 3.11
C ARG A 217 5.23 14.03 3.66
N SER A 218 6.25 14.58 3.02
CA SER A 218 6.88 15.82 3.45
C SER A 218 5.96 17.02 3.24
N LYS A 219 5.97 17.97 4.18
CA LYS A 219 5.28 19.27 4.03
C LYS A 219 5.73 20.07 2.79
N ARG A 220 6.88 19.70 2.19
CA ARG A 220 7.43 20.32 0.97
C ARG A 220 6.70 19.89 -0.31
N VAL A 221 5.93 18.81 -0.26
CA VAL A 221 5.16 18.30 -1.40
C VAL A 221 3.92 19.18 -1.65
N SER A 222 3.64 19.50 -2.92
CA SER A 222 2.59 20.46 -3.34
C SER A 222 1.18 20.20 -2.80
N ASN A 223 0.86 18.94 -2.46
CA ASN A 223 -0.48 18.52 -2.04
C ASN A 223 -0.64 18.38 -0.51
N MET A 224 0.35 18.81 0.28
CA MET A 224 0.36 18.63 1.74
C MET A 224 -0.09 19.87 2.54
N ASN A 225 -0.37 21.00 1.88
CA ASN A 225 -0.81 22.25 2.51
C ASN A 225 0.06 22.70 3.71
N GLY A 226 1.36 22.41 3.67
CA GLY A 226 2.31 22.77 4.73
C GLY A 226 2.38 21.82 5.94
N GLU A 227 1.62 20.72 5.94
CA GLU A 227 1.60 19.73 7.02
C GLU A 227 2.07 18.35 6.55
N SER A 228 3.01 17.73 7.28
CA SER A 228 3.42 16.36 6.98
C SER A 228 2.35 15.36 7.45
N LYS A 229 1.85 14.50 6.55
CA LYS A 229 0.75 13.55 6.84
C LYS A 229 1.14 12.11 6.51
N TRP A 230 0.64 11.16 7.32
CA TRP A 230 0.77 9.74 7.03
C TRP A 230 -0.06 9.38 5.80
N HIS A 231 0.55 8.62 4.90
CA HIS A 231 0.01 8.26 3.60
C HIS A 231 0.37 6.81 3.25
N VAL A 232 -0.14 6.30 2.12
CA VAL A 232 0.29 5.01 1.55
C VAL A 232 1.81 5.00 1.32
N SER A 233 2.38 3.80 1.22
CA SER A 233 3.83 3.59 1.23
C SER A 233 4.56 4.25 0.06
N MET A 234 3.91 4.32 -1.11
CA MET A 234 4.44 4.99 -2.29
C MET A 234 3.28 5.65 -3.05
N ASN A 235 3.49 6.87 -3.55
CA ASN A 235 2.48 7.59 -4.32
C ASN A 235 3.11 8.26 -5.56
N GLY A 236 3.25 7.47 -6.62
CA GLY A 236 3.89 7.88 -7.87
C GLY A 236 2.89 8.17 -8.98
N GLY A 237 3.15 9.21 -9.77
CA GLY A 237 2.41 9.46 -11.01
C GLY A 237 2.96 8.64 -12.18
N VAL A 238 2.07 8.21 -13.08
CA VAL A 238 2.46 7.67 -14.39
C VAL A 238 3.20 8.75 -15.19
N SER A 239 4.33 8.38 -15.78
CA SER A 239 5.24 9.31 -16.45
C SER A 239 5.72 8.77 -17.80
N VAL A 240 6.42 9.62 -18.56
CA VAL A 240 6.97 9.27 -19.87
C VAL A 240 8.00 8.13 -19.84
N THR A 241 8.64 7.88 -18.70
CA THR A 241 9.60 6.78 -18.54
C THR A 241 8.90 5.42 -18.43
N ASP A 242 7.59 5.40 -18.17
CA ASP A 242 6.79 4.19 -18.04
C ASP A 242 6.28 3.65 -19.38
N LEU A 243 6.59 4.34 -20.47
CA LEU A 243 6.28 3.92 -21.83
C LEU A 243 7.03 2.62 -22.19
N ASP A 244 6.31 1.70 -22.84
CA ASP A 244 6.79 0.44 -23.36
C ASP A 244 6.21 0.23 -24.78
N GLY A 245 6.99 0.61 -25.79
CA GLY A 245 6.51 0.76 -27.16
C GLY A 245 5.39 1.79 -27.28
N TYR A 246 4.19 1.35 -27.67
CA TYR A 246 2.98 2.18 -27.79
C TYR A 246 2.02 2.04 -26.60
N SER A 247 2.42 1.29 -25.57
CA SER A 247 1.61 1.06 -24.37
C SER A 247 2.28 1.68 -23.14
N ILE A 248 1.49 2.03 -22.14
CA ILE A 248 2.01 2.50 -20.85
C ILE A 248 2.06 1.31 -19.91
N ASN A 249 3.22 1.01 -19.33
CA ASN A 249 3.37 -0.13 -18.44
C ASN A 249 3.18 0.30 -16.98
N LEU A 250 2.00 0.07 -16.42
CA LEU A 250 1.68 0.44 -15.04
C LEU A 250 2.56 -0.30 -14.00
N ASN A 251 2.99 -1.53 -14.29
CA ASN A 251 3.92 -2.24 -13.41
C ASN A 251 5.31 -1.58 -13.42
N LYS A 252 5.74 -1.02 -14.54
CA LYS A 252 6.97 -0.23 -14.64
C LYS A 252 6.86 1.04 -13.78
N ALA A 253 5.71 1.72 -13.82
CA ALA A 253 5.44 2.87 -12.95
C ALA A 253 5.49 2.50 -11.46
N VAL A 254 4.89 1.37 -11.05
CA VAL A 254 5.02 0.86 -9.67
C VAL A 254 6.48 0.62 -9.30
N LYS A 255 7.24 -0.13 -10.14
CA LYS A 255 8.64 -0.46 -9.87
C LYS A 255 9.52 0.78 -9.76
N ARG A 256 9.29 1.77 -10.63
CA ARG A 256 9.98 3.05 -10.62
C ARG A 256 9.71 3.80 -9.32
N GLY A 257 8.44 4.00 -8.95
CA GLY A 257 8.09 4.68 -7.69
C GLY A 257 8.64 3.94 -6.46
N MET A 258 8.57 2.61 -6.44
CA MET A 258 9.16 1.79 -5.37
C MET A 258 10.68 1.96 -5.24
N TYR A 259 11.38 2.17 -6.36
CA TYR A 259 12.82 2.42 -6.37
C TYR A 259 13.15 3.87 -5.95
N GLU A 260 12.47 4.85 -6.54
CA GLU A 260 12.67 6.29 -6.30
C GLU A 260 12.35 6.67 -4.85
N GLU A 261 11.19 6.25 -4.33
CA GLU A 261 10.72 6.65 -2.99
C GLU A 261 11.20 5.72 -1.85
N LEU A 262 11.39 4.43 -2.12
CA LEU A 262 11.71 3.43 -1.07
C LEU A 262 13.03 2.68 -1.26
N GLY A 263 13.75 2.92 -2.36
CA GLY A 263 15.02 2.23 -2.67
C GLY A 263 14.86 0.73 -2.96
N ILE A 264 13.63 0.28 -3.27
CA ILE A 264 13.32 -1.14 -3.48
C ILE A 264 13.56 -1.53 -4.93
N LYS A 265 14.34 -2.60 -5.13
CA LYS A 265 14.65 -3.12 -6.47
C LYS A 265 13.59 -4.12 -6.92
N GLU A 266 13.43 -4.26 -8.23
CA GLU A 266 12.42 -5.15 -8.82
C GLU A 266 12.48 -6.59 -8.30
N ASN A 267 13.68 -7.16 -8.15
CA ASN A 267 13.88 -8.54 -7.69
C ASN A 267 13.41 -8.79 -6.24
N ASP A 268 13.14 -7.73 -5.47
CA ASP A 268 12.63 -7.84 -4.10
C ASP A 268 11.10 -7.97 -4.03
N ILE A 269 10.41 -7.69 -5.14
CA ILE A 269 8.94 -7.70 -5.22
C ILE A 269 8.46 -9.15 -5.43
N LYS A 270 7.89 -9.74 -4.38
CA LYS A 270 7.29 -11.09 -4.43
C LYS A 270 5.97 -11.09 -5.18
N LYS A 271 5.17 -10.03 -5.00
CA LYS A 271 3.88 -9.86 -5.65
C LYS A 271 3.55 -8.38 -5.81
N SER A 272 2.93 -8.03 -6.92
CA SER A 272 2.27 -6.75 -7.18
C SER A 272 0.86 -7.02 -7.71
N ALA A 273 -0.14 -6.25 -7.26
CA ALA A 273 -1.51 -6.39 -7.74
C ALA A 273 -2.27 -5.06 -7.64
N PHE A 274 -2.98 -4.68 -8.71
CA PHE A 274 -3.80 -3.46 -8.74
C PHE A 274 -5.21 -3.73 -8.19
N GLY A 275 -5.71 -2.82 -7.35
CA GLY A 275 -6.94 -2.99 -6.58
C GLY A 275 -8.09 -2.17 -7.12
N ASP A 276 -8.23 -0.95 -6.59
CA ASP A 276 -9.38 -0.07 -6.76
C ASP A 276 -9.03 1.16 -7.57
N LEU A 277 -9.97 1.61 -8.39
CA LEU A 277 -9.90 2.89 -9.10
C LEU A 277 -10.73 3.92 -8.35
N PHE A 278 -10.19 5.12 -8.15
CA PHE A 278 -10.85 6.19 -7.41
C PHE A 278 -10.55 7.58 -8.00
N LEU A 279 -11.37 8.56 -7.62
CA LEU A 279 -11.23 9.97 -7.94
C LEU A 279 -11.00 10.77 -6.65
N VAL A 280 -9.94 11.55 -6.61
CA VAL A 280 -9.73 12.59 -5.60
C VAL A 280 -10.45 13.84 -6.08
N THR A 281 -11.60 14.10 -5.48
CA THR A 281 -12.54 15.15 -5.90
C THR A 281 -12.02 16.57 -5.63
N ASP A 282 -11.03 16.76 -4.76
CA ASP A 282 -10.49 18.12 -4.54
C ASP A 282 -9.64 18.63 -5.70
N ASN A 283 -9.04 17.73 -6.48
CA ASN A 283 -8.13 18.07 -7.58
C ASN A 283 -8.51 17.42 -8.93
N PHE A 284 -9.62 16.68 -8.98
CA PHE A 284 -10.01 15.84 -10.12
C PHE A 284 -8.91 14.84 -10.56
N GLU A 285 -8.23 14.24 -9.58
CA GLU A 285 -7.13 13.31 -9.85
C GLU A 285 -7.60 11.87 -9.79
N ILE A 286 -7.33 11.11 -10.84
CA ILE A 286 -7.60 9.67 -10.85
C ILE A 286 -6.46 8.92 -10.16
N GLY A 287 -6.83 8.04 -9.25
CA GLY A 287 -5.93 7.15 -8.53
C GLY A 287 -6.25 5.68 -8.79
N LEU A 288 -5.20 4.87 -8.89
CA LEU A 288 -5.28 3.41 -8.93
C LEU A 288 -4.49 2.84 -7.74
N THR A 289 -5.14 2.05 -6.90
CA THR A 289 -4.46 1.41 -5.78
C THR A 289 -3.67 0.20 -6.24
N ASN A 290 -2.58 -0.07 -5.54
CA ASN A 290 -1.72 -1.22 -5.78
C ASN A 290 -1.24 -1.79 -4.44
N ILE A 291 -1.07 -3.11 -4.38
CA ILE A 291 -0.46 -3.79 -3.23
C ILE A 291 0.82 -4.46 -3.70
N VAL A 292 1.92 -4.15 -3.00
CA VAL A 292 3.22 -4.80 -3.18
C VAL A 292 3.53 -5.64 -1.94
N ILE A 293 3.91 -6.90 -2.15
CA ILE A 293 4.41 -7.77 -1.09
C ILE A 293 5.91 -7.93 -1.24
N LEU A 294 6.66 -7.63 -0.19
CA LEU A 294 8.12 -7.76 -0.15
C LEU A 294 8.54 -8.89 0.79
N ASN A 295 9.57 -9.64 0.39
CA ASN A 295 10.24 -10.61 1.26
C ASN A 295 11.30 -9.91 2.14
N ARG A 296 10.87 -8.90 2.91
CA ARG A 296 11.74 -8.07 3.77
C ARG A 296 11.10 -7.84 5.13
N ASN A 297 11.91 -7.63 6.15
CA ASN A 297 11.45 -7.07 7.43
C ASN A 297 11.61 -5.54 7.43
N PHE A 298 11.09 -4.87 8.47
CA PHE A 298 11.07 -3.41 8.50
C PHE A 298 12.47 -2.79 8.60
N GLU A 299 13.39 -3.42 9.33
CA GLU A 299 14.78 -2.96 9.42
C GLU A 299 15.54 -3.05 8.09
N GLU A 300 15.24 -4.07 7.27
CA GLU A 300 15.77 -4.18 5.92
C GLU A 300 15.17 -3.12 4.99
N LEU A 301 13.87 -2.82 5.12
CA LEU A 301 13.24 -1.74 4.38
C LEU A 301 13.85 -0.37 4.73
N LYS A 302 14.07 -0.08 6.02
CA LYS A 302 14.72 1.17 6.46
C LYS A 302 16.07 1.39 5.79
N LYS A 303 16.87 0.32 5.64
CA LYS A 303 18.17 0.41 4.94
C LYS A 303 18.00 0.80 3.47
N CYS A 304 17.00 0.25 2.77
CA CYS A 304 16.67 0.62 1.39
C CYS A 304 16.19 2.08 1.32
N TYR A 305 15.25 2.45 2.18
CA TYR A 305 14.68 3.79 2.26
C TYR A 305 15.75 4.88 2.46
N ASN A 306 16.73 4.64 3.32
CA ASN A 306 17.84 5.58 3.55
C ASN A 306 18.76 5.77 2.33
N THR A 307 18.60 4.95 1.29
CA THR A 307 19.33 5.06 0.02
C THR A 307 18.41 5.38 -1.16
N ALA A 308 17.13 5.66 -0.89
CA ALA A 308 16.15 6.02 -1.90
C ALA A 308 16.54 7.35 -2.55
N GLN A 309 16.34 7.45 -3.86
CA GLN A 309 16.77 8.62 -4.64
C GLN A 309 16.02 9.89 -4.22
N ASP A 310 14.70 9.76 -4.04
CA ASP A 310 13.79 10.88 -3.80
C ASP A 310 13.21 10.87 -2.38
N GLY A 311 13.60 9.90 -1.54
CA GLY A 311 13.08 9.70 -0.20
C GLY A 311 13.13 10.96 0.68
N GLU A 312 14.26 11.67 0.69
CA GLU A 312 14.44 12.89 1.49
C GLU A 312 13.66 14.12 0.96
N PHE A 313 13.23 14.08 -0.30
CA PHE A 313 12.45 15.15 -0.92
C PHE A 313 10.95 14.93 -0.79
N GLU A 314 10.50 13.68 -0.83
CA GLU A 314 9.08 13.32 -0.85
C GLU A 314 8.52 12.91 0.53
N THR A 315 9.35 12.35 1.41
CA THR A 315 8.91 11.73 2.66
C THR A 315 9.80 12.09 3.85
N ASP A 316 9.18 12.33 5.01
CA ASP A 316 9.87 12.71 6.24
C ASP A 316 10.10 11.53 7.19
N ASP A 317 9.39 10.41 7.02
CA ASP A 317 9.44 9.24 7.92
C ASP A 317 8.75 8.01 7.31
N ILE A 318 9.08 6.82 7.81
CA ILE A 318 8.37 5.56 7.51
C ILE A 318 8.01 4.84 8.81
N LYS A 319 6.83 4.21 8.82
CA LYS A 319 6.38 3.34 9.92
C LYS A 319 5.75 2.09 9.40
N SER A 320 5.86 1.02 10.16
CA SER A 320 5.11 -0.20 9.92
C SER A 320 4.06 -0.42 11.01
N ILE A 321 2.96 -1.06 10.63
CA ILE A 321 1.91 -1.52 11.54
C ILE A 321 1.71 -3.00 11.28
N VAL A 322 1.79 -3.82 12.33
CA VAL A 322 1.50 -5.25 12.22
C VAL A 322 0.04 -5.42 11.83
N LEU A 323 -0.22 -6.21 10.80
CA LEU A 323 -1.55 -6.63 10.42
C LEU A 323 -2.13 -7.47 11.56
N ASN A 324 -3.09 -6.88 12.28
CA ASN A 324 -3.72 -7.48 13.45
C ASN A 324 -4.09 -8.94 13.20
N ASN A 325 -3.64 -9.81 14.10
CA ASN A 325 -4.17 -11.16 14.19
C ASN A 325 -5.56 -11.06 14.86
N PRO A 326 -6.66 -11.50 14.22
CA PRO A 326 -8.00 -11.53 14.82
C PRO A 326 -8.08 -12.33 16.13
N ASP A 327 -7.04 -13.10 16.49
CA ASP A 327 -6.95 -13.74 17.80
C ASP A 327 -6.60 -12.77 18.94
N THR A 328 -5.95 -11.63 18.67
CA THR A 328 -5.56 -10.67 19.72
C THR A 328 -6.79 -10.08 20.42
N SER A 329 -7.84 -9.70 19.68
CA SER A 329 -9.07 -9.15 20.26
C SER A 329 -9.86 -10.15 21.10
N LYS A 330 -9.57 -11.45 20.98
CA LYS A 330 -10.14 -12.51 21.82
C LYS A 330 -9.41 -12.68 23.15
N GLU A 331 -8.18 -12.17 23.27
CA GLU A 331 -7.34 -12.34 24.46
C GLU A 331 -7.34 -11.11 25.37
N ILE A 332 -7.62 -9.91 24.85
CA ILE A 332 -7.58 -8.65 25.59
C ILE A 332 -8.85 -7.81 25.42
N GLU A 333 -9.07 -6.90 26.36
CA GLU A 333 -10.16 -5.92 26.37
C GLU A 333 -9.64 -4.55 26.80
N GLU A 334 -10.29 -3.49 26.31
CA GLU A 334 -9.97 -2.12 26.71
C GLU A 334 -10.27 -1.92 28.21
N ASN A 335 -9.31 -1.31 28.91
CA ASN A 335 -9.44 -0.96 30.31
C ASN A 335 -8.71 0.36 30.56
N SER A 336 -9.47 1.44 30.76
CA SER A 336 -8.93 2.78 31.00
C SER A 336 -8.11 2.90 32.29
N LYS A 337 -8.21 1.94 33.21
CA LYS A 337 -7.40 1.88 34.43
C LYS A 337 -6.10 1.10 34.26
N ALA A 338 -5.94 0.37 33.15
CA ALA A 338 -4.72 -0.39 32.91
C ALA A 338 -3.59 0.51 32.41
N ILE A 339 -2.36 0.19 32.78
CA ILE A 339 -1.17 1.02 32.49
C ILE A 339 -1.01 1.34 31.00
N TYR A 340 -1.37 0.40 30.13
CA TYR A 340 -1.31 0.56 28.67
C TYR A 340 -2.69 0.53 28.00
N GLY A 341 -3.77 0.77 28.75
CA GLY A 341 -5.13 0.89 28.22
C GLY A 341 -5.85 -0.44 27.93
N TYR A 342 -5.23 -1.59 28.21
CA TYR A 342 -5.80 -2.91 27.98
C TYR A 342 -5.56 -3.85 29.17
N SER A 343 -6.47 -4.80 29.36
CA SER A 343 -6.34 -5.92 30.30
C SER A 343 -6.58 -7.26 29.62
N ALA A 344 -6.02 -8.34 30.17
CA ALA A 344 -6.34 -9.69 29.72
C ALA A 344 -7.82 -10.01 30.00
N ARG A 345 -8.51 -10.63 29.03
CA ARG A 345 -9.88 -11.10 29.23
C ARG A 345 -9.92 -12.27 30.22
N LYS A 346 -10.93 -12.27 31.10
CA LYS A 346 -11.25 -13.41 31.98
C LYS A 346 -11.60 -14.65 31.16
N GLY A 347 -11.10 -15.81 31.59
CA GLY A 347 -11.19 -17.09 30.88
C GLY A 347 -10.24 -17.23 29.68
N GLY A 348 -9.44 -16.19 29.40
CA GLY A 348 -8.50 -16.16 28.29
C GLY A 348 -7.18 -16.88 28.57
N SER A 349 -6.40 -17.13 27.52
CA SER A 349 -5.12 -17.84 27.64
C SER A 349 -4.06 -17.05 28.46
N LEU A 350 -4.24 -15.75 28.61
CA LEU A 350 -3.36 -14.82 29.31
C LEU A 350 -3.72 -14.64 30.79
N GLU A 351 -4.90 -15.08 31.24
CA GLU A 351 -5.29 -14.99 32.65
C GLU A 351 -4.38 -15.81 33.56
N LYS A 352 -3.85 -16.92 33.04
CA LYS A 352 -2.91 -17.82 33.76
C LYS A 352 -1.64 -17.13 34.27
N PHE A 353 -1.30 -15.94 33.76
CA PHE A 353 -0.14 -15.19 34.23
C PHE A 353 -0.42 -14.44 35.54
N GLY A 354 -1.70 -14.27 35.92
CA GLY A 354 -2.09 -13.73 37.21
C GLY A 354 -1.65 -12.28 37.46
N ILE A 355 -1.43 -11.50 36.40
CA ILE A 355 -0.93 -10.11 36.49
C ILE A 355 -2.11 -9.14 36.62
N ASP A 356 -2.04 -8.24 37.59
CA ASP A 356 -2.91 -7.06 37.64
C ASP A 356 -2.38 -5.97 36.69
N TRP A 357 -3.03 -5.83 35.52
CA TRP A 357 -2.66 -4.86 34.50
C TRP A 357 -2.91 -3.39 34.89
N THR A 358 -3.53 -3.15 36.04
CA THR A 358 -3.69 -1.81 36.63
C THR A 358 -2.59 -1.47 37.64
N ASN A 359 -1.80 -2.45 38.07
CA ASN A 359 -0.68 -2.27 39.00
C ASN A 359 0.63 -2.00 38.23
N SER A 360 1.23 -0.82 38.45
CA SER A 360 2.45 -0.41 37.75
C SER A 360 3.66 -1.31 38.00
N GLU A 361 3.82 -1.85 39.21
CA GLU A 361 4.99 -2.67 39.56
C GLU A 361 4.90 -4.05 38.88
N GLU A 362 3.72 -4.67 38.92
CA GLU A 362 3.48 -5.95 38.26
C GLU A 362 3.59 -5.83 36.73
N VAL A 363 3.05 -4.76 36.14
CA VAL A 363 3.16 -4.50 34.70
C VAL A 363 4.61 -4.26 34.30
N GLU A 364 5.40 -3.51 35.07
CA GLU A 364 6.81 -3.27 34.77
C GLU A 364 7.64 -4.55 34.88
N TYR A 365 7.36 -5.41 35.87
CA TYR A 365 7.98 -6.73 35.96
C TYR A 365 7.64 -7.59 34.73
N ALA A 366 6.36 -7.68 34.38
CA ALA A 366 5.90 -8.42 33.21
C ALA A 366 6.53 -7.90 31.91
N ARG A 367 6.66 -6.57 31.78
CA ARG A 367 7.33 -5.91 30.66
C ARG A 367 8.81 -6.28 30.57
N LYS A 368 9.55 -6.29 31.68
CA LYS A 368 10.96 -6.71 31.71
C LYS A 368 11.14 -8.16 31.32
N GLU A 369 10.32 -9.07 31.84
CA GLU A 369 10.36 -10.48 31.45
C GLU A 369 9.99 -10.67 29.98
N ARG A 370 9.05 -9.87 29.48
CA ARG A 370 8.64 -9.89 28.08
C ARG A 370 9.75 -9.41 27.14
N LEU A 371 10.53 -8.39 27.52
CA LEU A 371 11.73 -7.96 26.78
C LEU A 371 12.78 -9.07 26.70
N LYS A 372 13.09 -9.73 27.82
CA LYS A 372 14.02 -10.88 27.84
C LYS A 372 13.53 -12.02 26.95
N TYR A 373 12.21 -12.27 26.93
CA TYR A 373 11.60 -13.26 26.06
C TYR A 373 11.79 -12.92 24.57
N HIS A 374 11.60 -11.66 24.18
CA HIS A 374 11.83 -11.21 22.80
C HIS A 374 13.30 -11.32 22.38
N GLU A 375 14.25 -10.99 23.25
CA GLU A 375 15.68 -11.20 22.95
C GLU A 375 16.00 -12.69 22.71
N LYS A 376 15.49 -13.58 23.57
CA LYS A 376 15.64 -15.03 23.37
C LYS A 376 15.00 -15.51 22.07
N LEU A 377 13.82 -14.97 21.73
CA LEU A 377 13.16 -15.28 20.46
C LEU A 377 13.96 -14.81 19.24
N LYS A 378 14.56 -13.62 19.32
CA LYS A 378 15.40 -13.07 18.26
C LYS A 378 16.63 -13.93 18.01
N ILE A 379 17.31 -14.37 19.07
CA ILE A 379 18.44 -15.30 18.99
C ILE A 379 17.99 -16.63 18.35
N LYS A 380 16.91 -17.23 18.86
CA LYS A 380 16.36 -18.48 18.32
C LYS A 380 15.99 -18.37 16.84
N ARG A 381 15.44 -17.22 16.43
CA ARG A 381 15.10 -16.95 15.03
C ARG A 381 16.34 -16.94 14.16
N LEU A 382 17.40 -16.25 14.58
CA LEU A 382 18.67 -16.21 13.86
C LEU A 382 19.30 -17.60 13.73
N GLU A 383 19.22 -18.43 14.77
CA GLU A 383 19.68 -19.82 14.73
C GLU A 383 18.91 -20.66 13.71
N ILE A 384 17.57 -20.51 13.64
CA ILE A 384 16.75 -21.19 12.65
C ILE A 384 17.08 -20.70 11.24
N GLU A 385 17.24 -19.39 11.03
CA GLU A 385 17.62 -18.81 9.74
C GLU A 385 18.96 -19.36 9.24
N ASN A 386 19.96 -19.43 10.12
CA ASN A 386 21.27 -20.01 9.79
C ASN A 386 21.17 -21.49 9.42
N LYS A 387 20.37 -22.28 10.16
CA LYS A 387 20.10 -23.68 9.83
C LYS A 387 19.41 -23.83 8.48
N VAL A 388 18.36 -23.03 8.23
CA VAL A 388 17.62 -23.03 6.96
C VAL A 388 18.55 -22.69 5.79
N LYS A 389 19.39 -21.66 5.93
CA LYS A 389 20.36 -21.28 4.91
C LYS A 389 21.33 -22.43 4.60
N SER A 390 21.92 -23.03 5.63
CA SER A 390 22.83 -24.16 5.47
C SER A 390 22.17 -25.37 4.81
N PHE A 391 20.94 -25.71 5.18
CA PHE A 391 20.21 -26.81 4.55
C PHE A 391 19.81 -26.52 3.10
N LYS A 392 19.48 -25.27 2.77
CA LYS A 392 19.25 -24.87 1.36
C LYS A 392 20.51 -24.96 0.52
N GLU A 393 21.67 -24.57 1.06
CA GLU A 393 22.97 -24.74 0.40
C GLU A 393 23.32 -26.22 0.17
N GLN A 394 22.84 -27.11 1.03
CA GLN A 394 22.92 -28.57 0.88
C GLN A 394 21.85 -29.15 -0.08
N GLY A 395 20.98 -28.33 -0.66
CA GLY A 395 19.98 -28.73 -1.65
C GLY A 395 18.69 -29.30 -1.06
N LEU A 396 18.43 -29.16 0.23
CA LEU A 396 17.18 -29.64 0.85
C LEU A 396 15.97 -28.79 0.42
N SER A 397 14.82 -29.46 0.26
CA SER A 397 13.55 -28.78 0.01
C SER A 397 13.00 -28.11 1.28
N ASP A 398 12.14 -27.10 1.13
CA ASP A 398 11.48 -26.45 2.29
C ASP A 398 10.68 -27.45 3.15
N LYS A 399 10.16 -28.53 2.55
CA LYS A 399 9.47 -29.61 3.29
C LYS A 399 10.45 -30.39 4.16
N ASP A 400 11.61 -30.78 3.62
CA ASP A 400 12.60 -31.55 4.37
C ASP A 400 13.17 -30.72 5.53
N ILE A 401 13.43 -29.43 5.27
CA ILE A 401 13.83 -28.48 6.31
C ILE A 401 12.74 -28.37 7.39
N ALA A 402 11.47 -28.26 7.00
CA ALA A 402 10.36 -28.21 7.96
C ALA A 402 10.29 -29.48 8.83
N ASN A 403 10.51 -30.67 8.26
CA ASN A 403 10.55 -31.93 9.01
C ASN A 403 11.64 -31.89 10.09
N ILE A 404 12.86 -31.49 9.71
CA ILE A 404 14.00 -31.42 10.63
C ILE A 404 13.75 -30.39 11.74
N ILE A 405 13.32 -29.18 11.38
CA ILE A 405 13.13 -28.08 12.33
C ILE A 405 11.99 -28.39 13.32
N VAL A 406 10.92 -29.05 12.87
CA VAL A 406 9.82 -29.44 13.76
C VAL A 406 10.26 -30.48 14.79
N GLU A 407 11.08 -31.46 14.40
CA GLU A 407 11.61 -32.45 15.34
C GLU A 407 12.59 -31.82 16.34
N ILE A 408 13.48 -30.93 15.88
CA ILE A 408 14.34 -30.14 16.77
C ILE A 408 13.49 -29.37 17.78
N ARG A 409 12.45 -28.66 17.33
CA ARG A 409 11.54 -27.91 18.20
C ARG A 409 10.90 -28.79 19.29
N ASN A 410 10.44 -29.98 18.92
CA ASN A 410 9.75 -30.87 19.86
C ASN A 410 10.72 -31.43 20.90
N ASN A 411 11.92 -31.81 20.46
CA ASN A 411 13.00 -32.25 21.34
C ASN A 411 13.46 -31.12 22.27
N ASP A 412 13.63 -29.90 21.78
CA ASP A 412 13.97 -28.73 22.60
C ASP A 412 12.91 -28.47 23.67
N ARG A 413 11.63 -28.65 23.33
CA ARG A 413 10.52 -28.50 24.29
C ARG A 413 10.58 -29.57 25.38
N ILE A 414 10.83 -30.83 25.02
CA ILE A 414 11.01 -31.93 25.98
C ILE A 414 12.21 -31.64 26.89
N LYS A 415 13.35 -31.27 26.27
CA LYS A 415 14.59 -30.96 26.97
C LYS A 415 14.41 -29.81 27.96
N SER A 416 13.65 -28.78 27.61
CA SER A 416 13.32 -27.69 28.53
C SER A 416 12.63 -28.14 29.83
N TYR A 417 11.78 -29.17 29.80
CA TYR A 417 11.19 -29.72 31.03
C TYR A 417 12.21 -30.54 31.83
N ILE A 418 13.07 -31.29 31.14
CA ILE A 418 14.12 -32.10 31.77
C ILE A 418 15.14 -31.18 32.45
N ASP A 419 15.64 -30.16 31.75
CA ASP A 419 16.63 -29.21 32.25
C ASP A 419 16.10 -28.37 33.42
N SER A 420 14.78 -28.18 33.50
CA SER A 420 14.11 -27.50 34.63
C SER A 420 13.63 -28.45 35.73
N ASN A 421 13.94 -29.74 35.64
CA ASN A 421 13.49 -30.81 36.55
C ASN A 421 11.95 -30.85 36.76
N ASN A 422 11.18 -30.44 35.76
CA ASN A 422 9.71 -30.39 35.81
C ASN A 422 9.10 -31.66 35.17
N LEU A 423 9.27 -32.79 35.84
CA LEU A 423 8.84 -34.10 35.34
C LEU A 423 7.31 -34.26 35.27
N GLU A 424 6.57 -33.68 36.22
CA GLU A 424 5.10 -33.68 36.18
C GLU A 424 4.59 -32.86 34.98
N GLY A 425 5.16 -31.68 34.76
CA GLY A 425 4.84 -30.85 33.60
C GLY A 425 5.14 -31.55 32.27
N LEU A 426 6.24 -32.33 32.21
CA LEU A 426 6.57 -33.15 31.05
C LEU A 426 5.50 -34.21 30.78
N LYS A 427 5.06 -34.93 31.82
CA LYS A 427 4.01 -35.96 31.71
C LYS A 427 2.70 -35.36 31.20
N SER A 428 2.22 -34.27 31.83
CA SER A 428 1.01 -33.58 31.37
C SER A 428 1.16 -32.97 29.97
N MET A 429 2.37 -32.57 29.57
CA MET A 429 2.63 -32.10 28.21
C MET A 429 2.51 -33.22 27.18
N LYS A 430 3.10 -34.39 27.46
CA LYS A 430 3.01 -35.59 26.62
C LYS A 430 1.58 -36.10 26.47
N GLU A 431 0.82 -36.21 27.56
CA GLU A 431 -0.59 -36.63 27.53
C GLU A 431 -1.45 -35.71 26.66
N ARG A 432 -1.26 -34.38 26.80
CA ARG A 432 -1.95 -33.38 25.95
C ARG A 432 -1.55 -33.48 24.49
N ASN A 433 -0.28 -33.72 24.19
CA ASN A 433 0.19 -33.88 22.82
C ASN A 433 -0.38 -35.16 22.19
N LEU A 434 -0.43 -36.25 22.94
CA LEU A 434 -1.01 -37.52 22.49
C LEU A 434 -2.49 -37.33 22.12
N LEU A 435 -3.27 -36.67 22.99
CA LEU A 435 -4.68 -36.36 22.72
C LEU A 435 -4.87 -35.45 21.50
N ARG A 436 -4.00 -34.44 21.31
CA ARG A 436 -4.19 -33.40 20.29
C ARG A 436 -3.60 -33.77 18.92
N TYR A 437 -2.47 -34.47 18.92
CA TYR A 437 -1.65 -34.72 17.74
C TYR A 437 -1.43 -36.21 17.46
N GLY A 438 -1.81 -37.09 18.39
CA GLY A 438 -1.60 -38.53 18.25
C GLY A 438 -0.14 -38.98 18.51
N ARG A 439 0.72 -38.09 19.03
CA ARG A 439 2.11 -38.41 19.39
C ARG A 439 2.57 -37.61 20.60
N GLU A 440 3.44 -38.18 21.43
CA GLU A 440 3.85 -37.56 22.70
C GLU A 440 4.74 -36.33 22.50
N GLU A 441 5.53 -36.32 21.43
CA GLU A 441 6.58 -35.34 21.18
C GLU A 441 6.01 -33.97 20.76
N GLY A 442 4.86 -33.94 20.10
CA GLY A 442 4.24 -32.70 19.62
C GLY A 442 3.52 -32.87 18.28
N PRO A 443 3.35 -31.82 17.47
CA PRO A 443 2.76 -31.94 16.13
C PRO A 443 3.79 -32.33 15.07
N THR A 444 3.40 -33.10 14.05
CA THR A 444 4.23 -33.34 12.84
C THR A 444 4.28 -32.08 11.96
N SER A 445 5.27 -32.01 11.07
CA SER A 445 5.37 -30.94 10.06
C SER A 445 4.14 -30.90 9.15
N GLU A 446 3.57 -32.03 8.74
CA GLU A 446 2.33 -32.09 7.94
C GLU A 446 1.12 -31.56 8.70
N GLN A 447 0.99 -31.87 10.00
CA GLN A 447 -0.08 -31.34 10.83
C GLN A 447 0.03 -29.82 10.96
N LEU A 448 1.25 -29.30 11.12
CA LEU A 448 1.49 -27.87 11.11
C LEU A 448 1.26 -27.25 9.74
N PHE A 449 1.61 -27.94 8.65
CA PHE A 449 1.33 -27.49 7.28
C PHE A 449 -0.17 -27.41 7.02
N LYS A 450 -0.97 -28.38 7.50
CA LYS A 450 -2.43 -28.31 7.40
C LYS A 450 -3.00 -27.11 8.16
N LYS A 451 -2.36 -26.70 9.26
CA LYS A 451 -2.75 -25.53 10.06
C LYS A 451 -2.34 -24.20 9.42
N TYR A 452 -1.13 -24.12 8.89
CA TYR A 452 -0.51 -22.86 8.44
C TYR A 452 -0.50 -22.67 6.92
N GLY A 453 -0.54 -23.73 6.14
CA GLY A 453 -0.65 -23.69 4.67
C GLY A 453 0.65 -23.40 3.92
N SER A 454 1.79 -23.20 4.58
CA SER A 454 3.10 -23.14 3.93
C SER A 454 4.20 -23.77 4.78
N TRP A 455 5.24 -24.33 4.15
CA TRP A 455 6.39 -24.92 4.83
C TRP A 455 7.24 -23.88 5.56
N GLU A 456 7.34 -22.67 5.01
CA GLU A 456 7.99 -21.54 5.65
C GLU A 456 7.31 -21.18 6.98
N GLU A 457 5.97 -21.11 7.02
CA GLU A 457 5.24 -20.92 8.28
C GLU A 457 5.54 -22.02 9.31
N VAL A 458 5.69 -23.27 8.85
CA VAL A 458 5.98 -24.42 9.71
C VAL A 458 7.36 -24.27 10.35
N ILE A 459 8.38 -23.97 9.54
CA ILE A 459 9.76 -23.75 9.97
C ILE A 459 9.84 -22.69 11.08
N TYR A 460 9.22 -21.53 10.84
CA TYR A 460 9.27 -20.40 11.78
C TYR A 460 8.13 -20.41 12.81
N SER A 461 7.31 -21.45 12.85
CA SER A 461 6.17 -21.52 13.80
C SER A 461 6.58 -21.49 15.27
N SER A 462 7.86 -21.73 15.58
CA SER A 462 8.39 -21.78 16.96
C SER A 462 8.93 -20.43 17.46
N THR A 463 8.99 -19.44 16.57
CA THR A 463 9.43 -18.07 16.85
C THR A 463 8.26 -17.09 16.91
N LYS A 464 7.03 -17.58 16.69
CA LYS A 464 5.80 -16.78 16.82
C LYS A 464 5.60 -16.32 18.27
N THR A 465 5.12 -15.10 18.45
CA THR A 465 4.91 -14.45 19.74
C THR A 465 3.46 -13.98 19.90
N SER A 466 2.99 -13.77 21.13
CA SER A 466 1.64 -13.24 21.40
C SER A 466 1.62 -11.70 21.29
N ILE A 467 0.99 -11.20 20.24
CA ILE A 467 0.72 -9.76 20.07
C ILE A 467 -0.08 -9.20 21.26
N ALA A 468 -1.04 -9.96 21.77
CA ALA A 468 -1.86 -9.55 22.92
C ALA A 468 -0.99 -9.27 24.16
N MET A 469 -0.03 -10.13 24.46
CA MET A 469 0.90 -9.89 25.57
C MET A 469 1.80 -8.66 25.33
N ASP A 470 2.15 -8.38 24.07
CA ASP A 470 2.96 -7.20 23.71
C ASP A 470 2.17 -5.91 23.87
N ILE A 471 0.85 -5.93 23.63
CA ILE A 471 -0.04 -4.79 23.92
C ILE A 471 -0.14 -4.57 25.43
N LEU A 472 -0.42 -5.63 26.21
CA LEU A 472 -0.55 -5.55 27.66
C LEU A 472 0.72 -5.06 28.38
N THR A 473 1.88 -5.28 27.78
CA THR A 473 3.18 -4.83 28.32
C THR A 473 3.70 -3.54 27.68
N GLY A 474 2.94 -2.93 26.77
CA GLY A 474 3.30 -1.68 26.09
C GLY A 474 4.50 -1.81 25.14
N LEU A 475 4.72 -3.01 24.60
CA LEU A 475 5.81 -3.36 23.70
C LEU A 475 5.40 -3.46 22.23
N TYR A 476 4.10 -3.49 21.94
CA TYR A 476 3.55 -3.65 20.59
C TYR A 476 4.10 -2.66 19.56
N ASN A 477 4.35 -1.40 19.94
CA ASN A 477 4.90 -0.36 19.05
C ASN A 477 6.43 -0.16 19.19
N LYS A 478 7.11 -0.92 20.06
CA LYS A 478 8.54 -0.73 20.38
C LYS A 478 9.44 -1.88 19.92
N ILE A 479 8.87 -3.05 19.67
CA ILE A 479 9.62 -4.26 19.27
C ILE A 479 9.38 -4.62 17.78
N ASN A 480 8.33 -4.06 17.17
CA ASN A 480 7.96 -4.31 15.78
C ASN A 480 8.59 -3.30 14.81
#